data_AF-A0AAF0LJ14-F1
#
_entry.id   AF-A0AAF0LJ14-F1
#
_cell.length_a   1.000
_cell.length_b   1.000
_cell.length_c   1.000
_cell.angle_alpha   90.00
_cell.angle_beta   90.00
_cell.angle_gamma   90.00
#
_symmetry.space_group_name_H-M   'P 1'
#
loop_
_entity.id
_entity.type
_entity.pdbx_description
1 polymer ?
#
loop_
_entity_poly.entity_id
_entity_poly.type
_entity_poly.pdbx_seq_one_letter_code
_entity_poly.pdbx_strand_id
1 'polypeptide(L)'
;MQGIVEELRKSAPAISGSLAVFGDWFGRPGDNFHTLVAVRAADDGCLVVGFDQGETLMVWAPEEISVARRALTIHRARRVRWEWYYYGCPQTAENRFFIEHALMDGRVDITTNTAWPSRTFVPQSSAPAVQLG
;
A
#
# COMPACT_ATOMS: atom_id res chain seq x y z
N MET A 1 -14.56 2.20 -10.54
CA MET A 1 -13.93 1.32 -9.53
C MET A 1 -14.25 -0.16 -9.72
N GLN A 2 -15.49 -0.58 -9.99
CA GLN A 2 -15.83 -2.03 -10.05
C GLN A 2 -15.04 -2.84 -11.09
N GLY A 3 -14.84 -2.33 -12.31
CA GLY A 3 -14.09 -3.05 -13.36
C GLY A 3 -12.62 -3.35 -12.98
N ILE A 4 -11.92 -2.36 -12.42
CA ILE A 4 -10.53 -2.52 -12.00
C ILE A 4 -10.38 -3.44 -10.78
N VAL A 5 -11.34 -3.44 -9.85
CA VAL A 5 -11.34 -4.38 -8.73
C VAL A 5 -11.44 -5.81 -9.23
N GLU A 6 -12.29 -6.07 -10.22
CA GLU A 6 -12.46 -7.41 -10.79
C GLU A 6 -11.20 -7.88 -11.54
N GLU A 7 -10.55 -6.98 -12.29
CA GLU A 7 -9.25 -7.26 -12.91
C GLU A 7 -8.18 -7.61 -11.87
N LEU A 8 -8.05 -6.78 -10.83
CA LEU A 8 -7.10 -7.02 -9.75
C LEU A 8 -7.36 -8.33 -9.01
N ARG A 9 -8.63 -8.71 -8.80
CA ARG A 9 -8.99 -10.02 -8.20
C ARG A 9 -8.52 -11.18 -9.05
N LYS A 10 -8.68 -11.11 -10.37
CA LYS A 10 -8.23 -12.15 -11.30
C LYS A 10 -6.70 -12.27 -11.32
N SER A 11 -6.01 -11.15 -11.21
CA SER A 11 -4.54 -11.10 -11.21
C SER A 11 -3.91 -11.29 -9.83
N ALA A 12 -4.68 -11.21 -8.74
CA ALA A 12 -4.22 -11.21 -7.35
C ALA A 12 -3.15 -12.27 -7.04
N PRO A 13 -3.36 -13.58 -7.33
CA PRO A 13 -2.39 -14.62 -6.96
C PRO A 13 -1.04 -14.47 -7.67
N ALA A 14 -1.01 -13.73 -8.77
CA ALA A 14 0.20 -13.48 -9.53
C ALA A 14 0.91 -12.19 -9.09
N ILE A 15 0.23 -11.26 -8.41
CA ILE A 15 0.80 -9.97 -8.01
C ILE A 15 1.53 -10.11 -6.68
N SER A 16 2.84 -9.85 -6.70
CA SER A 16 3.69 -9.94 -5.52
C SER A 16 4.93 -9.07 -5.67
N GLY A 17 5.42 -8.48 -4.59
CA GLY A 17 6.67 -7.72 -4.61
C GLY A 17 6.91 -6.91 -3.34
N SER A 18 7.90 -6.02 -3.41
CA SER A 18 8.14 -5.04 -2.36
C SER A 18 7.19 -3.85 -2.53
N LEU A 19 6.72 -3.28 -1.43
CA LEU A 19 5.81 -2.14 -1.44
C LEU A 19 6.59 -0.81 -1.36
N ALA A 20 6.29 0.10 -2.28
CA ALA A 20 6.64 1.51 -2.18
C ALA A 20 5.39 2.39 -2.24
N VAL A 21 5.38 3.45 -1.44
CA VAL A 21 4.31 4.44 -1.39
C VAL A 21 4.91 5.82 -1.62
N PHE A 22 4.54 6.48 -2.71
CA PHE A 22 5.19 7.73 -3.16
C PHE A 22 6.73 7.60 -3.21
N GLY A 23 7.24 6.44 -3.63
CA GLY A 23 8.68 6.16 -3.68
C GLY A 23 9.34 5.82 -2.33
N ASP A 24 8.61 5.90 -1.21
CA ASP A 24 9.08 5.43 0.09
C ASP A 24 8.88 3.92 0.22
N TRP A 25 9.99 3.17 0.24
CA TRP A 25 9.98 1.72 0.32
C TRP A 25 9.69 1.24 1.74
N PHE A 26 8.74 0.32 1.89
CA PHE A 26 8.54 -0.41 3.14
C PHE A 26 9.66 -1.43 3.35
N GLY A 27 10.72 -1.02 4.06
CA GLY A 27 11.94 -1.81 4.24
C GLY A 27 12.99 -1.41 3.19
N ARG A 28 13.66 -2.40 2.61
CA ARG A 28 14.58 -2.19 1.47
C ARG A 28 13.94 -2.76 0.19
N PRO A 29 14.24 -2.22 -1.00
CA PRO A 29 13.85 -2.88 -2.25
C PRO A 29 14.32 -4.34 -2.26
N GLY A 30 13.42 -5.28 -2.58
CA GLY A 30 13.68 -6.73 -2.55
C GLY A 30 13.49 -7.39 -1.19
N ASP A 31 13.15 -6.63 -0.15
CA ASP A 31 12.72 -7.11 1.17
C ASP A 31 11.19 -6.99 1.32
N ASN A 32 10.61 -7.65 2.31
CA ASN A 32 9.16 -7.66 2.59
C ASN A 32 8.30 -7.96 1.34
N PHE A 33 8.43 -9.19 0.82
CA PHE A 33 7.59 -9.66 -0.29
C PHE A 33 6.15 -9.87 0.18
N HIS A 34 5.22 -9.08 -0.36
CA HIS A 34 3.80 -9.20 -0.07
C HIS A 34 3.07 -9.77 -1.27
N THR A 35 2.26 -10.81 -1.07
CA THR A 35 1.43 -11.41 -2.12
C THR A 35 -0.01 -10.94 -1.98
N LEU A 36 -0.58 -10.46 -3.08
CA LEU A 36 -1.95 -9.97 -3.07
C LEU A 36 -2.93 -11.14 -2.95
N VAL A 37 -3.79 -11.15 -1.94
CA VAL A 37 -4.78 -12.22 -1.71
C VAL A 37 -6.24 -11.74 -1.72
N ALA A 38 -6.46 -10.45 -1.51
CA ALA A 38 -7.81 -9.87 -1.48
C ALA A 38 -7.86 -8.48 -2.08
N VAL A 39 -8.95 -8.16 -2.79
CA VAL A 39 -9.21 -6.81 -3.30
C VAL A 39 -10.70 -6.50 -3.13
N ARG A 40 -11.01 -5.31 -2.67
CA ARG A 40 -12.37 -4.77 -2.64
C ARG A 40 -12.38 -3.26 -2.78
N ALA A 41 -13.48 -2.72 -3.29
CA ALA A 41 -13.79 -1.31 -3.11
C ALA A 41 -14.62 -1.14 -1.84
N ALA A 42 -14.34 -0.10 -1.06
CA ALA A 42 -15.23 0.38 -0.01
C ALA A 42 -16.17 1.46 -0.55
N ASP A 43 -17.23 1.77 0.20
CA ASP A 43 -18.31 2.67 -0.23
C ASP A 43 -17.84 4.13 -0.42
N ASP A 44 -16.76 4.53 0.24
CA ASP A 44 -16.14 5.85 0.11
C ASP A 44 -15.21 5.99 -1.12
N GLY A 45 -15.18 4.97 -1.99
CA GLY A 45 -14.28 4.93 -3.14
C GLY A 45 -12.84 4.55 -2.80
N CYS A 46 -12.57 4.06 -1.58
CA CYS A 46 -11.29 3.48 -1.20
C CYS A 46 -11.09 2.10 -1.86
N LEU A 47 -9.94 1.90 -2.50
CA LEU A 47 -9.46 0.58 -2.89
C LEU A 47 -8.75 -0.06 -1.70
N VAL A 48 -9.23 -1.22 -1.26
CA VAL A 48 -8.65 -1.99 -0.17
C VAL A 48 -8.06 -3.27 -0.72
N VAL A 49 -6.77 -3.46 -0.45
CA VAL A 49 -5.98 -4.61 -0.89
C VAL A 49 -5.45 -5.33 0.34
N GLY A 50 -5.70 -6.64 0.44
CA GLY A 50 -5.22 -7.51 1.50
C GLY A 50 -4.09 -8.40 1.01
N PHE A 51 -3.15 -8.69 1.92
CA PHE A 51 -1.95 -9.47 1.66
C PHE A 51 -1.88 -10.74 2.51
N ASP A 52 -0.99 -11.65 2.14
CA ASP A 52 -0.92 -13.03 2.65
C ASP A 52 -0.55 -13.16 4.13
N GLN A 53 0.06 -12.13 4.74
CA GLN A 53 0.38 -12.12 6.18
C GLN A 53 -0.60 -11.25 6.99
N GLY A 54 -1.76 -10.91 6.41
CA GLY A 54 -2.82 -10.13 7.07
C GLY A 54 -2.61 -8.62 6.99
N GLU A 55 -1.65 -8.14 6.20
CA GLU A 55 -1.46 -6.72 5.94
C GLU A 55 -2.59 -6.17 5.06
N THR A 56 -2.81 -4.86 5.17
CA THR A 56 -3.86 -4.17 4.42
C THR A 56 -3.32 -2.86 3.86
N LEU A 57 -3.46 -2.67 2.55
CA LEU A 57 -3.22 -1.41 1.87
C LEU A 57 -4.58 -0.77 1.52
N MET A 58 -4.77 0.47 1.95
CA MET A 58 -5.95 1.28 1.65
C MET A 58 -5.52 2.49 0.82
N VAL A 59 -6.19 2.69 -0.32
CA VAL A 59 -5.86 3.76 -1.26
C VAL A 59 -7.12 4.57 -1.56
N TRP A 60 -7.11 5.86 -1.21
CA TRP A 60 -8.25 6.75 -1.41
C TRP A 60 -8.09 7.59 -2.67
N ALA A 61 -9.17 7.65 -3.45
CA ALA A 61 -9.20 8.27 -4.77
C ALA A 61 -8.04 7.79 -5.67
N PRO A 62 -7.87 6.47 -5.88
CA PRO A 62 -6.84 5.98 -6.78
C PRO A 62 -7.17 6.31 -8.23
N GLU A 63 -6.19 6.80 -8.97
CA GLU A 63 -6.29 7.11 -10.39
C GLU A 63 -5.12 6.45 -11.14
N GLU A 64 -5.32 6.19 -12.44
CA GLU A 64 -4.29 5.62 -13.32
C GLU A 64 -3.71 4.31 -12.76
N ILE A 65 -4.61 3.36 -12.45
CA ILE A 65 -4.24 2.02 -11.95
C ILE A 65 -3.81 1.16 -13.13
N SER A 66 -2.67 0.47 -13.00
CA SER A 66 -2.18 -0.48 -14.00
C SER A 66 -1.63 -1.74 -13.36
N VAL A 67 -1.87 -2.87 -14.03
CA VAL A 67 -1.30 -4.17 -13.69
C VAL A 67 -0.47 -4.63 -14.88
N ALA A 68 0.83 -4.87 -14.65
CA ALA A 68 1.72 -5.35 -15.70
C ALA A 68 2.78 -6.26 -15.10
N ARG A 69 3.06 -7.39 -15.75
CA ARG A 69 4.17 -8.30 -15.38
C ARG A 69 4.19 -8.66 -13.88
N ARG A 70 3.04 -8.95 -13.28
CA ARG A 70 2.91 -9.30 -11.85
C ARG A 70 3.12 -8.14 -10.87
N ALA A 71 3.21 -6.91 -11.36
CA ALA A 71 3.30 -5.70 -10.56
C ALA A 71 2.00 -4.90 -10.63
N LEU A 72 1.69 -4.21 -9.52
CA LEU A 72 0.61 -3.23 -9.41
C LEU A 72 1.21 -1.84 -9.29
N THR A 73 0.81 -0.92 -10.15
CA THR A 73 1.14 0.50 -10.03
C THR A 73 -0.14 1.32 -9.95
N ILE A 74 -0.20 2.25 -8.99
CA ILE A 74 -1.22 3.29 -8.91
C ILE A 74 -0.49 4.62 -8.99
N HIS A 75 -0.65 5.36 -10.07
CA HIS A 75 0.15 6.57 -10.27
C HIS A 75 -0.27 7.70 -9.34
N ARG A 76 -1.58 7.86 -9.04
CA ARG A 76 -2.06 8.95 -8.19
C ARG A 76 -3.05 8.46 -7.15
N ALA A 77 -2.98 9.04 -5.95
CA ALA A 77 -3.95 8.87 -4.88
C ALA A 77 -3.93 10.09 -3.97
N ARG A 78 -5.03 10.36 -3.26
CA ARG A 78 -5.06 11.41 -2.22
C ARG A 78 -4.44 10.93 -0.91
N ARG A 79 -4.62 9.65 -0.60
CA ARG A 79 -4.11 9.04 0.63
C ARG A 79 -3.82 7.57 0.38
N VAL A 80 -2.74 7.10 0.98
CA VAL A 80 -2.35 5.69 1.03
C VAL A 80 -2.04 5.33 2.47
N ARG A 81 -2.67 4.28 2.98
CA ARG A 81 -2.42 3.75 4.33
C ARG A 81 -2.02 2.30 4.22
N TRP A 82 -0.84 2.00 4.73
CA TRP A 82 -0.31 0.66 4.88
C TRP A 82 -0.45 0.23 6.33
N GLU A 83 -1.18 -0.86 6.59
CA GLU A 83 -1.30 -1.48 7.91
C GLU A 83 -0.68 -2.88 7.91
N TRP A 84 0.07 -3.19 8.97
CA TRP A 84 0.67 -4.51 9.17
C TRP A 84 0.72 -4.86 10.65
N TYR A 85 1.01 -6.12 10.97
CA TYR A 85 1.24 -6.57 12.34
C TYR A 85 2.73 -6.74 12.61
N TYR A 86 3.17 -6.50 13.84
CA TYR A 86 4.56 -6.76 14.20
C TYR A 86 4.95 -8.22 13.94
N TYR A 87 6.03 -8.43 13.20
CA TYR A 87 6.48 -9.77 12.82
C TYR A 87 6.79 -10.62 14.05
N GLY A 88 6.23 -11.84 14.07
CA GLY A 88 6.38 -12.78 15.18
C GLY A 88 5.47 -12.52 16.38
N CYS A 89 4.59 -11.51 16.33
CA CYS A 89 3.59 -11.26 17.36
C CYS A 89 2.17 -11.68 16.93
N PRO A 90 1.26 -11.93 17.89
CA PRO A 90 -0.16 -12.16 17.60
C PRO A 90 -0.80 -10.98 16.85
N GLN A 91 -1.71 -11.28 15.92
CA GLN A 91 -2.45 -10.26 15.17
C GLN A 91 -3.56 -9.63 16.04
N THR A 92 -3.16 -8.74 16.94
CA THR A 92 -4.06 -7.96 17.79
C THR A 92 -3.99 -6.47 17.47
N ALA A 93 -4.94 -5.69 17.96
CA ALA A 93 -5.00 -4.24 17.73
C ALA A 93 -3.75 -3.52 18.25
N GLU A 94 -3.18 -3.99 19.35
CA GLU A 94 -1.97 -3.44 20.00
C GLU A 94 -0.72 -3.67 19.14
N ASN A 95 -0.68 -4.77 18.39
CA ASN A 95 0.44 -5.12 17.52
C ASN A 95 0.26 -4.60 16.09
N ARG A 96 -0.81 -3.85 15.82
CA ARG A 96 -1.12 -3.30 14.51
C ARG A 96 -0.44 -1.94 14.33
N PHE A 97 0.44 -1.88 13.35
CA PHE A 97 1.13 -0.68 12.94
C PHE A 97 0.56 -0.13 11.64
N PHE A 98 0.79 1.17 11.41
CA PHE A 98 0.45 1.78 10.14
C PHE A 98 1.45 2.87 9.74
N ILE A 99 1.57 3.09 8.44
CA ILE A 99 2.12 4.32 7.85
C ILE A 99 1.07 4.86 6.90
N GLU A 100 0.73 6.12 7.08
CA GLU A 100 -0.21 6.85 6.24
C GLU A 100 0.53 7.96 5.51
N HIS A 101 0.39 7.99 4.20
CA HIS A 101 0.87 9.04 3.32
C HIS A 101 -0.33 9.80 2.76
N ALA A 102 -0.42 11.10 3.01
CA ALA A 102 -1.49 11.96 2.51
C ALA A 102 -0.92 13.07 1.62
N LEU A 103 -1.41 13.16 0.40
CA LEU A 103 -1.03 14.22 -0.54
C LEU A 103 -1.85 15.48 -0.27
N MET A 104 -1.19 16.54 0.21
CA MET A 104 -1.79 17.85 0.45
C MET A 104 -0.92 18.93 -0.21
N ASP A 105 -1.53 19.76 -1.06
CA ASP A 105 -0.86 20.88 -1.74
C ASP A 105 0.48 20.54 -2.41
N GLY A 106 0.57 19.35 -3.02
CA GLY A 106 1.76 18.87 -3.72
C GLY A 106 2.86 18.28 -2.81
N ARG A 107 2.62 18.20 -1.50
CA ARG A 107 3.49 17.57 -0.50
C ARG A 107 2.84 16.30 0.03
N VAL A 108 3.67 15.31 0.36
CA VAL A 108 3.22 14.08 1.03
C VAL A 108 3.51 14.20 2.52
N ASP A 109 2.46 14.29 3.33
CA ASP A 109 2.56 14.24 4.79
C ASP A 109 2.44 12.81 5.29
N ILE A 110 3.17 12.50 6.35
CA ILE A 110 3.28 11.15 6.89
C ILE A 110 2.81 11.11 8.33
N THR A 111 1.93 10.14 8.63
CA THR A 111 1.51 9.82 9.99
C THR A 111 1.73 8.33 10.24
N THR A 112 2.28 7.97 11.40
CA THR A 112 2.55 6.59 11.78
C THR A 112 2.43 6.40 13.28
N ASN A 113 2.10 5.19 13.74
CA ASN A 113 2.19 4.79 15.15
C ASN A 113 3.45 3.96 15.47
N THR A 114 4.39 3.85 14.53
CA THR A 114 5.69 3.18 14.74
C THR A 114 6.66 4.11 15.46
N ALA A 115 7.27 3.65 16.55
CA ALA A 115 8.32 4.39 17.26
C ALA A 115 9.73 4.16 16.67
N TRP A 116 9.88 4.13 15.34
CA TRP A 116 11.18 3.88 14.70
C TRP A 116 12.10 5.11 14.81
N PRO A 117 13.15 5.08 15.64
CA PRO A 117 13.94 6.30 15.92
C PRO A 117 14.80 6.74 14.74
N SER A 118 15.07 5.85 13.79
CA SER A 118 16.06 6.04 12.71
C SER A 118 15.47 5.97 11.30
N ARG A 119 14.16 5.78 11.14
CA ARG A 119 13.56 5.72 9.81
C ARG A 119 13.26 7.13 9.30
N THR A 120 14.07 7.59 8.36
CA THR A 120 13.76 8.79 7.59
C THR A 120 12.87 8.39 6.43
N PHE A 121 11.65 8.92 6.41
CA PHE A 121 10.76 8.80 5.28
C PHE A 121 11.09 9.87 4.24
N VAL A 122 11.09 9.50 2.96
CA VAL A 122 11.45 10.41 1.85
C VAL A 122 10.45 10.28 0.69
N PRO A 123 9.15 10.52 0.91
CA PRO A 123 8.16 10.40 -0.14
C PRO A 123 8.33 11.52 -1.17
N GLN A 124 8.01 11.19 -2.41
CA GLN A 124 8.04 12.10 -3.55
C GLN A 124 6.64 12.14 -4.16
N SER A 125 6.00 13.31 -4.16
CA SER A 125 4.66 13.48 -4.74
C SER A 125 4.60 13.21 -6.25
N SER A 126 5.75 13.24 -6.93
CA SER A 126 5.91 12.88 -8.34
C SER A 126 6.09 11.38 -8.60
N ALA A 127 6.41 10.59 -7.56
CA ALA A 127 6.49 9.14 -7.67
C ALA A 127 5.08 8.53 -7.64
N PRO A 128 4.90 7.29 -8.13
CA PRO A 128 3.61 6.62 -8.05
C PRO A 128 3.13 6.52 -6.61
N ALA A 129 1.83 6.76 -6.39
CA ALA A 129 1.21 6.60 -5.09
C ALA A 129 1.40 5.19 -4.52
N VAL A 130 1.33 4.16 -5.36
CA VAL A 130 1.65 2.77 -4.99
C VAL A 130 2.48 2.12 -6.09
N GLN A 131 3.56 1.46 -5.69
CA GLN A 131 4.25 0.44 -6.48
C GLN A 131 4.37 -0.84 -5.66
N LEU A 132 3.97 -1.94 -6.27
CA LEU A 132 4.15 -3.29 -5.75
C LEU A 132 4.75 -4.13 -6.86
N GLY A 133 6.02 -4.56 -6.71
CA GLY A 133 6.74 -5.35 -7.70
C GLY A 133 8.21 -5.52 -7.38
#